data_AF-A0A679JV06-F1
#
_entry.id   AF-A0A679JV06-F1
#
_cell.length_a   1.000
_cell.length_b   1.000
_cell.length_c   1.000
_cell.angle_alpha   90.00
_cell.angle_beta   90.00
_cell.angle_gamma   90.00
#
_symmetry.space_group_name_H-M   'P 1'
#
loop_
_entity.id
_entity.type
_entity.pdbx_description
1 polymer ?
#
loop_
_entity_poly.entity_id
_entity_poly.type
_entity_poly.pdbx_seq_one_letter_code
_entity_poly.pdbx_strand_id
1 'polypeptide(L)'
;MPNVPETHKISINPHLLQEAMFRAAIEKLGADRISPISLRSVAFDEIEGVIGDIMNCEEIVSTSLHGVIVSHAYVIPCQSLRVTSDLENARDSFKIWDYKLLVGLDDPAFGVPPRFIDLKWLEACECVLLPSPIDTTALRAPFPFPG
;
A
#
# COMPACT_ATOMS: atom_id res chain seq x y z
N MET A 1 -19.57 5.34 -9.50
CA MET A 1 -18.10 5.22 -9.69
C MET A 1 -17.80 5.49 -11.15
N PRO A 2 -16.70 6.20 -11.49
CA PRO A 2 -16.27 6.33 -12.88
C PRO A 2 -15.93 4.94 -13.45
N ASN A 3 -16.28 4.70 -14.70
CA ASN A 3 -16.01 3.45 -15.40
C ASN A 3 -14.69 3.62 -16.17
N VAL A 4 -13.59 3.03 -15.66
CA VAL A 4 -12.25 3.13 -16.27
C VAL A 4 -11.75 1.71 -16.61
N PRO A 5 -11.15 1.46 -17.79
CA PRO A 5 -10.70 0.12 -18.18
C PRO A 5 -9.51 -0.38 -17.35
N GLU A 6 -9.65 -1.56 -16.75
CA GLU A 6 -8.62 -2.23 -15.93
C GLU A 6 -7.39 -2.61 -16.77
N THR A 7 -6.21 -2.09 -16.40
CA THR A 7 -4.95 -2.36 -17.14
C THR A 7 -3.79 -2.83 -16.25
N HIS A 8 -3.92 -2.77 -14.92
CA HIS A 8 -2.84 -3.10 -13.97
C HIS A 8 -3.32 -4.06 -12.88
N LYS A 9 -2.76 -5.28 -12.87
CA LYS A 9 -3.15 -6.35 -11.93
C LYS A 9 -2.68 -6.07 -10.49
N ILE A 10 -1.46 -5.56 -10.32
CA ILE A 10 -0.89 -5.19 -9.01
C ILE A 10 0.05 -3.99 -9.21
N SER A 11 -0.10 -2.93 -8.40
CA SER A 11 0.78 -1.75 -8.43
C SER A 11 1.56 -1.55 -7.14
N ILE A 12 2.66 -0.79 -7.22
CA ILE A 12 3.54 -0.50 -6.10
C ILE A 12 3.45 0.99 -5.76
N ASN A 13 3.13 1.31 -4.50
CA ASN A 13 3.07 2.68 -3.99
C ASN A 13 4.24 2.91 -3.02
N PRO A 14 5.44 3.30 -3.51
CA PRO A 14 6.59 3.51 -2.66
C PRO A 14 6.46 4.78 -1.82
N HIS A 15 7.03 4.76 -0.61
CA HIS A 15 7.36 5.96 0.13
C HIS A 15 8.35 6.81 -0.67
N LEU A 16 8.24 8.14 -0.57
CA LEU A 16 9.02 9.10 -1.37
C LEU A 16 10.52 8.79 -1.43
N LEU A 17 11.11 8.41 -0.30
CA LEU A 17 12.56 8.09 -0.20
C LEU A 17 12.97 6.79 -0.91
N GLN A 18 12.01 5.93 -1.27
CA GLN A 18 12.22 4.63 -1.90
C GLN A 18 11.80 4.62 -3.37
N GLU A 19 11.14 5.68 -3.84
CA GLU A 19 10.60 5.74 -5.20
C GLU A 19 11.69 5.51 -6.26
N ALA A 20 12.84 6.17 -6.14
CA ALA A 20 13.96 6.00 -7.06
C ALA A 20 14.49 4.55 -7.10
N MET A 21 14.53 3.88 -5.94
CA MET A 21 14.95 2.47 -5.84
C MET A 21 13.98 1.56 -6.58
N PHE A 22 12.67 1.69 -6.32
CA PHE A 22 11.66 0.85 -6.96
C PHE A 22 11.60 1.08 -8.47
N ARG A 23 11.63 2.34 -8.92
CA ARG A 23 11.63 2.67 -10.36
C ARG A 23 12.82 2.05 -11.08
N ALA A 24 14.03 2.23 -10.55
CA ALA A 24 15.25 1.68 -11.15
C ALA A 24 15.23 0.14 -11.21
N ALA A 25 14.68 -0.51 -10.18
CA ALA A 25 14.55 -1.96 -10.16
C ALA A 25 13.52 -2.47 -11.18
N ILE A 26 12.34 -1.85 -11.26
CA ILE A 26 11.29 -2.23 -12.23
C ILE A 26 11.77 -2.04 -13.67
N GLU A 27 12.42 -0.92 -13.97
CA GLU A 27 13.00 -0.64 -15.29
C GLU A 27 14.04 -1.70 -15.67
N LYS A 28 14.96 -2.02 -14.75
CA LYS A 28 15.98 -3.05 -14.97
C LYS A 28 15.40 -4.44 -15.22
N LEU A 29 14.25 -4.74 -14.62
CA LEU A 29 13.59 -6.05 -14.72
C LEU A 29 12.67 -6.16 -15.94
N GLY A 30 12.48 -5.08 -16.71
CA GLY A 30 11.61 -5.07 -17.89
C GLY A 30 10.14 -5.36 -17.56
N ALA A 31 9.68 -4.91 -16.39
CA ALA A 31 8.36 -5.23 -15.87
C ALA A 31 7.33 -4.15 -16.24
N ASP A 32 7.09 -3.98 -17.54
CA ASP A 32 6.23 -2.92 -18.11
C ASP A 32 4.76 -2.97 -17.63
N ARG A 33 4.34 -4.08 -17.02
CA ARG A 33 2.99 -4.28 -16.48
C ARG A 33 2.82 -3.80 -15.05
N ILE A 34 3.89 -3.36 -14.38
CA ILE A 34 3.87 -2.88 -13.01
C ILE A 34 4.17 -1.38 -13.03
N SER A 35 3.18 -0.58 -12.67
CA SER A 35 3.30 0.88 -12.65
C SER A 35 3.53 1.36 -11.22
N PRO A 36 4.75 1.85 -10.87
CA PRO A 36 4.97 2.48 -9.58
C PRO A 36 4.27 3.86 -9.54
N ILE A 37 3.25 3.98 -8.69
CA ILE A 37 2.47 5.21 -8.54
C ILE A 37 3.22 6.15 -7.58
N SER A 38 3.60 7.33 -8.07
CA SER A 38 4.15 8.36 -7.19
C SER A 38 3.03 9.04 -6.45
N LEU A 39 3.13 9.08 -5.12
CA LEU A 39 2.22 9.86 -4.27
C LEU A 39 2.71 11.30 -4.08
N ARG A 40 3.67 11.75 -4.90
CA ARG A 40 4.13 13.14 -4.92
C ARG A 40 3.16 13.95 -5.76
N SER A 41 2.36 14.80 -5.13
CA SER A 41 1.54 15.78 -5.85
C SER A 41 2.06 17.19 -5.59
N VAL A 42 2.17 17.97 -6.65
CA VAL A 42 2.47 19.40 -6.65
C VAL A 42 1.52 20.15 -7.61
N ALA A 43 0.22 19.89 -7.48
CA ALA A 43 -0.90 20.80 -7.71
C ALA A 43 -2.20 19.98 -7.55
N PHE A 44 -3.34 20.64 -7.32
CA PHE A 44 -4.58 19.95 -6.96
C PHE A 44 -5.12 19.06 -8.10
N ASP A 45 -4.86 19.44 -9.34
CA ASP A 45 -5.16 18.70 -10.57
C ASP A 45 -4.32 17.42 -10.71
N GLU A 46 -3.11 17.39 -10.17
CA GLU A 46 -2.28 16.17 -10.16
C GLU A 46 -2.80 15.11 -9.17
N ILE A 47 -3.55 15.52 -8.13
CA ILE A 47 -4.12 14.59 -7.14
C ILE A 47 -5.17 13.68 -7.80
N GLU A 48 -6.02 14.23 -8.67
CA GLU A 48 -7.06 13.46 -9.37
C GLU A 48 -6.43 12.38 -10.28
N GLY A 49 -5.31 12.70 -10.92
CA GLY A 49 -4.54 11.74 -11.72
C GLY A 49 -4.04 10.57 -10.88
N VAL A 50 -3.43 10.84 -9.72
CA VAL A 50 -2.94 9.80 -8.80
C VAL A 50 -4.08 8.91 -8.30
N ILE A 51 -5.25 9.50 -7.98
CA ILE A 51 -6.44 8.73 -7.59
C ILE A 51 -6.93 7.86 -8.75
N GLY A 52 -6.93 8.39 -9.98
CA GLY A 52 -7.25 7.63 -11.18
C GLY A 52 -6.33 6.42 -11.36
N ASP A 53 -5.02 6.61 -11.19
CA ASP A 53 -4.04 5.52 -11.27
C ASP A 53 -4.29 4.45 -10.20
N ILE A 54 -4.58 4.85 -8.96
CA ILE A 54 -4.90 3.93 -7.86
C ILE A 54 -6.17 3.13 -8.16
N MET A 55 -7.23 3.78 -8.64
CA MET A 55 -8.50 3.10 -8.95
C MET A 55 -8.41 2.18 -10.17
N ASN A 56 -7.37 2.29 -11.00
CA ASN A 56 -7.11 1.39 -12.13
C ASN A 56 -6.38 0.09 -11.75
N CYS A 57 -6.09 -0.10 -10.46
CA CYS A 57 -5.40 -1.27 -9.93
C CYS A 57 -6.37 -2.23 -9.26
N GLU A 58 -6.21 -3.53 -9.47
CA GLU A 58 -6.96 -4.55 -8.71
C GLU A 58 -6.43 -4.67 -7.27
N GLU A 59 -5.11 -4.54 -7.10
CA GLU A 59 -4.43 -4.64 -5.80
C GLU A 59 -3.23 -3.69 -5.73
N ILE A 60 -2.90 -3.25 -4.51
CA ILE A 60 -1.78 -2.34 -4.27
C ILE A 60 -0.87 -2.87 -3.16
N VAL A 61 0.45 -2.87 -3.39
CA VAL A 61 1.44 -3.03 -2.33
C VAL A 61 2.07 -1.68 -2.02
N SER A 62 2.21 -1.32 -0.75
CA SER A 62 2.68 0.03 -0.40
C SER A 62 3.64 0.08 0.77
N THR A 63 4.76 0.80 0.58
CA THR A 63 5.64 1.20 1.69
C THR A 63 5.25 2.57 2.27
N SER A 64 4.19 3.19 1.74
CA SER A 64 3.70 4.53 2.11
C SER A 64 2.40 4.44 2.90
N LEU A 65 2.31 5.10 4.05
CA LEU A 65 1.06 5.22 4.80
C LEU A 65 -0.07 5.84 3.94
N HIS A 66 0.24 6.87 3.16
CA HIS A 66 -0.75 7.49 2.28
C HIS A 66 -1.22 6.51 1.20
N GLY A 67 -0.33 5.65 0.70
CA GLY A 67 -0.69 4.62 -0.26
C GLY A 67 -1.69 3.63 0.33
N VAL A 68 -1.43 3.15 1.54
CA VAL A 68 -2.35 2.25 2.26
C VAL A 68 -3.71 2.93 2.51
N ILE A 69 -3.71 4.13 3.09
CA ILE A 69 -4.96 4.84 3.43
C ILE A 69 -5.81 5.13 2.19
N VAL A 70 -5.20 5.67 1.12
CA VAL A 70 -5.93 6.05 -0.10
C VAL A 70 -6.47 4.80 -0.80
N SER A 71 -5.70 3.72 -0.90
CA SER A 71 -6.17 2.46 -1.49
C SER A 71 -7.42 1.96 -0.77
N HIS A 72 -7.37 1.89 0.55
CA HIS A 72 -8.52 1.48 1.37
C HIS A 72 -9.72 2.43 1.26
N ALA A 73 -9.49 3.74 1.18
CA ALA A 73 -10.58 4.73 1.03
C ALA A 73 -11.35 4.55 -0.28
N TYR A 74 -10.69 4.07 -1.33
CA TYR A 74 -11.28 3.75 -2.63
C TYR A 74 -11.61 2.26 -2.81
N VAL A 75 -11.59 1.46 -1.73
CA VAL A 75 -11.95 0.04 -1.74
C VAL A 75 -11.04 -0.80 -2.65
N ILE A 76 -9.76 -0.45 -2.70
CA ILE A 76 -8.72 -1.23 -3.36
C ILE A 76 -7.95 -2.02 -2.28
N PRO A 77 -7.89 -3.36 -2.37
CA PRO A 77 -7.11 -4.18 -1.44
C PRO A 77 -5.64 -3.73 -1.38
N CYS A 78 -5.08 -3.66 -0.17
CA CYS A 78 -3.69 -3.23 -0.01
C CYS A 78 -2.90 -4.08 1.00
N GLN A 79 -1.69 -4.47 0.63
CA GLN A 79 -0.69 -5.03 1.55
C GLN A 79 0.37 -3.98 1.85
N SER A 80 0.71 -3.79 3.13
CA SER A 80 1.84 -2.95 3.48
C SER A 80 3.17 -3.68 3.23
N LEU A 81 4.15 -2.93 2.74
CA LEU A 81 5.45 -3.43 2.32
C LEU A 81 6.55 -2.81 3.17
N ARG A 82 7.56 -3.61 3.55
CA ARG A 82 8.72 -3.18 4.34
C ARG A 82 10.01 -3.54 3.62
N VAL A 83 10.81 -2.53 3.27
CA VAL A 83 12.18 -2.73 2.78
C VAL A 83 13.09 -3.07 3.96
N THR A 84 13.62 -4.29 4.02
CA THR A 84 14.44 -4.81 5.14
C THR A 84 15.32 -5.98 4.70
N SER A 85 16.47 -6.17 5.36
CA SER A 85 17.28 -7.39 5.19
C SER A 85 16.78 -8.56 6.03
N ASP A 86 16.01 -8.28 7.08
CA ASP A 86 15.36 -9.28 7.93
C ASP A 86 13.91 -9.46 7.46
N LEU A 87 13.73 -10.34 6.46
CA LEU A 87 12.44 -10.54 5.78
C LEU A 87 11.42 -11.22 6.68
N GLU A 88 11.86 -12.18 7.50
CA GLU A 88 10.99 -12.97 8.40
C GLU A 88 10.44 -12.12 9.55
N ASN A 89 11.18 -11.12 10.01
CA ASN A 89 10.74 -10.18 11.04
C ASN A 89 10.35 -8.81 10.46
N ALA A 90 9.93 -8.77 9.20
CA ALA A 90 9.39 -7.56 8.61
C ALA A 90 8.17 -7.07 9.41
N ARG A 91 8.23 -5.81 9.85
CA ARG A 91 7.15 -5.16 10.58
C ARG A 91 6.81 -3.84 9.93
N ASP A 92 5.56 -3.45 10.10
CA ASP A 92 5.10 -2.13 9.72
C ASP A 92 5.89 -1.03 10.43
N SER A 93 5.95 0.14 9.82
CA SER A 93 6.31 1.34 10.57
C SER A 93 5.24 1.59 11.64
N PHE A 94 5.62 2.21 12.76
CA PHE A 94 4.67 2.53 13.84
C PHE A 94 3.38 3.19 13.31
N LYS A 95 3.49 4.09 12.33
CA LYS A 95 2.33 4.81 11.76
C LYS A 95 1.39 3.92 10.94
N ILE A 96 1.94 2.97 10.19
CA ILE A 96 1.13 2.02 9.41
C ILE A 96 0.47 1.01 10.35
N TRP A 97 1.23 0.53 11.33
CA TRP A 97 0.72 -0.37 12.35
C TRP A 97 -0.43 0.27 13.15
N ASP A 98 -0.26 1.50 13.62
CA ASP A 98 -1.30 2.26 14.35
C ASP A 98 -2.56 2.48 13.50
N TYR A 99 -2.39 2.82 12.21
CA TYR A 99 -3.50 2.89 11.27
C TYR A 99 -4.20 1.54 11.06
N LYS A 100 -3.45 0.44 10.87
CA LYS A 100 -4.03 -0.89 10.67
C LYS A 100 -4.87 -1.32 11.86
N LEU A 101 -4.37 -1.13 13.08
CA LEU A 101 -5.14 -1.39 14.30
C LEU A 101 -6.41 -0.53 14.36
N LEU A 102 -6.34 0.74 13.95
CA LEU A 102 -7.50 1.64 13.89
C LEU A 102 -8.61 1.08 12.97
N VAL A 103 -8.23 0.45 11.87
CA VAL A 103 -9.18 -0.07 10.88
C VAL A 103 -9.46 -1.56 11.03
N GLY A 104 -9.02 -2.19 12.12
CA GLY A 104 -9.29 -3.60 12.43
C GLY A 104 -8.45 -4.61 11.65
N LEU A 105 -7.25 -4.21 11.19
CA LEU A 105 -6.27 -5.07 10.53
C LEU A 105 -5.10 -5.39 11.48
N ASP A 106 -4.59 -6.63 11.38
CA ASP A 106 -3.42 -7.12 12.15
C ASP A 106 -2.47 -7.96 11.28
N ASP A 107 -2.56 -7.83 9.96
CA ASP A 107 -1.64 -8.48 9.04
C ASP A 107 -0.24 -7.84 9.11
N PRO A 108 0.84 -8.64 9.05
CA PRO A 108 2.21 -8.12 9.09
C PRO A 108 2.57 -7.40 7.79
N ALA A 109 3.59 -6.55 7.84
CA ALA A 109 4.18 -6.00 6.61
C ALA A 109 4.87 -7.11 5.82
N PHE A 110 4.69 -7.11 4.50
CA PHE A 110 5.44 -8.00 3.61
C PHE A 110 6.88 -7.50 3.48
N GLY A 111 7.87 -8.36 3.75
CA GLY A 111 9.28 -8.01 3.68
C GLY A 111 9.84 -8.08 2.26
N VAL A 112 10.51 -7.02 1.80
CA VAL A 112 11.31 -7.05 0.55
C VAL A 112 12.75 -6.62 0.80
N PRO A 113 13.74 -7.24 0.14
CA PRO A 113 15.12 -6.88 0.33
C PRO A 113 15.40 -5.49 -0.27
N PRO A 114 16.36 -4.72 0.28
CA PRO A 114 16.77 -3.42 -0.29
C PRO A 114 17.27 -3.50 -1.73
N ARG A 115 17.61 -4.70 -2.19
CA ARG A 115 17.96 -5.02 -3.58
C ARG A 115 17.29 -6.35 -3.93
N PHE A 116 16.25 -6.29 -4.74
CA PHE A 116 15.60 -7.46 -5.32
C PHE A 116 16.03 -7.64 -6.78
N ILE A 117 16.01 -8.88 -7.25
CA ILE A 117 16.44 -9.27 -8.61
C ILE A 117 15.27 -9.80 -9.47
N ASP A 118 14.08 -9.86 -8.88
CA ASP A 118 12.85 -10.24 -9.54
C ASP A 118 11.65 -9.63 -8.79
N LEU A 119 10.46 -9.78 -9.37
CA LEU A 119 9.18 -9.31 -8.82
C LEU A 119 8.25 -10.47 -8.45
N LYS A 120 8.76 -11.70 -8.30
CA LYS A 120 7.94 -12.87 -7.95
C LYS A 120 7.31 -12.73 -6.57
N TRP A 121 7.92 -11.95 -5.70
CA TRP A 121 7.38 -11.63 -4.39
C TRP A 121 6.02 -10.91 -4.44
N LEU A 122 5.66 -10.26 -5.56
CA LEU A 122 4.32 -9.70 -5.74
C LEU A 122 3.24 -10.78 -5.76
N GLU A 123 3.54 -11.98 -6.27
CA GLU A 123 2.62 -13.11 -6.29
C GLU A 123 2.35 -13.68 -4.89
N ALA A 124 3.21 -13.35 -3.91
CA ALA A 124 3.09 -13.77 -2.52
C ALA A 124 2.48 -12.68 -1.61
N CYS A 125 2.15 -11.50 -2.16
CA CYS A 125 1.47 -10.46 -1.39
C CYS A 125 0.00 -10.83 -1.20
N GLU A 126 -0.52 -10.65 0.01
CA GLU A 126 -1.90 -10.95 0.37
C GLU A 126 -2.65 -9.64 0.63
N CYS A 127 -3.03 -8.93 -0.44
CA CYS A 127 -3.69 -7.63 -0.30
C CYS A 127 -5.06 -7.78 0.38
N VAL A 128 -5.26 -7.03 1.48
CA VAL A 128 -6.49 -7.10 2.28
C VAL A 128 -7.35 -5.85 2.09
N LEU A 129 -8.67 -6.03 2.09
CA LEU A 129 -9.62 -4.94 2.25
C LEU A 129 -9.89 -4.68 3.72
N LEU A 130 -10.36 -3.47 4.02
CA LEU A 130 -10.84 -3.16 5.36
C LEU A 130 -12.07 -4.02 5.72
N PRO A 131 -12.20 -4.46 6.98
CA PRO A 131 -13.46 -4.97 7.48
C PRO A 131 -14.53 -3.87 7.38
N SER A 132 -15.69 -4.23 6.85
CA SER A 132 -16.84 -3.32 6.71
C SER A 132 -18.07 -3.92 7.40
N PRO A 133 -18.70 -3.21 8.35
CA PRO A 133 -18.30 -1.89 8.88
C PRO A 133 -17.04 -1.96 9.76
N ILE A 134 -16.35 -0.82 9.93
CA ILE A 134 -15.23 -0.71 10.88
C ILE A 134 -15.73 -0.94 12.31
N ASP A 135 -15.02 -1.76 13.09
CA ASP A 135 -15.36 -2.01 14.49
C ASP A 135 -15.02 -0.82 15.39
N THR A 136 -16.01 0.06 15.58
CA THR A 136 -15.87 1.22 16.47
C THR A 136 -15.79 0.86 17.97
N THR A 137 -16.09 -0.38 18.36
CA THR A 137 -15.95 -0.84 19.74
C THR A 137 -14.49 -1.17 20.03
N ALA A 138 -13.84 -1.95 19.15
CA ALA A 138 -12.41 -2.23 19.22
C ALA A 138 -11.58 -0.93 19.23
N LEU A 139 -12.02 0.09 18.48
CA LEU A 139 -11.40 1.41 18.46
C LEU A 139 -11.41 2.17 19.80
N ARG A 140 -12.48 2.01 20.57
CA ARG A 140 -12.66 2.73 21.85
C ARG A 140 -12.07 1.96 23.02
N ALA A 141 -11.89 0.65 22.90
CA ALA A 141 -11.39 -0.21 23.96
C ALA A 141 -10.02 0.25 24.55
N PRO A 142 -9.06 0.77 23.76
CA PRO A 142 -7.82 1.33 24.28
C PRO A 142 -7.96 2.68 24.99
N PHE A 143 -9.09 3.39 24.80
CA PHE A 143 -9.37 4.72 25.35
C PHE A 143 -10.67 4.72 26.18
N PRO A 144 -10.76 3.93 27.26
CA PRO A 144 -11.97 3.89 28.07
C PRO A 144 -12.18 5.26 28.74
N PHE A 145 -13.28 5.94 28.40
CA PHE A 145 -13.72 7.09 29.18
C PHE A 145 -14.31 6.58 30.50
N PRO A 146 -13.80 7.01 31.66
CA PRO A 146 -14.50 6.77 32.91
C PRO A 146 -15.85 7.50 32.85
N GLY A 147 -16.93 6.72 32.99
CA GLY A 147 -18.30 7.23 33.11
C GLY A 147 -18.56 7.90 34.44
#